data_AF-A0A9N8E950-F1
#
_entry.id   AF-A0A9N8E950-F1
#
_cell.length_a   1.000
_cell.length_b   1.000
_cell.length_c   1.000
_cell.angle_alpha   90.00
_cell.angle_beta   90.00
_cell.angle_gamma   90.00
#
_symmetry.space_group_name_H-M   'P 1'
#
loop_
_entity.id
_entity.type
_entity.pdbx_description
1 polymer ?
#
loop_
_entity_poly.entity_id
_entity_poly.type
_entity_poly.pdbx_seq_one_letter_code
_entity_poly.pdbx_strand_id
1 'polypeptide(L)'
;MLFSKPTTESTRHYYSKDKLFEKSLDIYKPIDNDNNKGAKDDASKEEDLPIVILVVGSGWVGHRAFVYAGTSWWNSSGPKTIASLGTTCVCIRHRGAFCVLPQREVVVQYLTLLFATVGAITGGHWDVALAVTVPLAVLLILLALGGRGSATLDDMLEDVVEAIQWIDSHRDLLELHSSSSVPTTTSTSVVGKKDSMDSTQSQTTIPSETSTTLSASTGSSDLSCSDNGNTKEQPMEPATDASRNPRAATPMVFGGYSSGGHVATTLLHQPKRFQKHGLSPPEELFQGILVISGMMAVRPERITVQDCKTQQPITIATPSGLPTFLTNLVLQTVWGAETAKHIPSPLTQARPPPALPHLLVGCRNEMFGLNWLDVYFCSAEYRDKVQALTGQVAKYVQVESDHWNVLSSTALRNALQEELPQLVGAKNPD
;
A
#
# COMPACT_ATOMS: atom_id res chain seq x y z
N MET A 1 -8.22 -19.01 -29.79
CA MET A 1 -8.71 -17.63 -29.89
C MET A 1 -7.65 -16.72 -29.28
N LEU A 2 -7.12 -15.76 -30.05
CA LEU A 2 -6.21 -14.74 -29.54
C LEU A 2 -7.08 -13.61 -28.97
N PHE A 3 -7.27 -13.57 -27.66
CA PHE A 3 -7.92 -12.43 -27.02
C PHE A 3 -6.99 -11.22 -27.18
N SER A 4 -7.43 -10.21 -27.94
CA SER A 4 -6.76 -8.92 -28.00
C SER A 4 -6.67 -8.38 -26.57
N LYS A 5 -5.45 -8.07 -26.10
CA LYS A 5 -5.28 -7.49 -24.78
C LYS A 5 -6.08 -6.18 -24.71
N PRO A 6 -6.97 -6.01 -23.71
CA PRO A 6 -7.65 -4.74 -23.54
C PRO A 6 -6.60 -3.65 -23.39
N THR A 7 -6.81 -2.57 -24.13
CA THR A 7 -5.99 -1.38 -24.07
C THR A 7 -6.24 -0.69 -22.73
N THR A 8 -5.19 -0.19 -22.09
CA THR A 8 -5.27 0.50 -20.79
C THR A 8 -4.77 1.93 -20.99
N GLU A 9 -5.56 2.92 -20.60
CA GLU A 9 -5.09 4.30 -20.52
C GLU A 9 -4.48 4.57 -19.15
N SER A 10 -3.51 5.47 -19.08
CA SER A 10 -2.91 5.87 -17.81
C SER A 10 -2.77 7.38 -17.71
N THR A 11 -3.27 7.97 -16.62
CA THR A 11 -3.11 9.40 -16.31
C THR A 11 -2.34 9.57 -15.01
N ARG A 12 -1.45 10.59 -14.94
CA ARG A 12 -0.68 10.90 -13.74
C ARG A 12 -1.23 12.14 -13.05
N HIS A 13 -1.36 12.06 -11.73
CA HIS A 13 -1.71 13.18 -10.87
C HIS A 13 -0.68 13.34 -9.76
N TYR A 14 -0.45 14.56 -9.32
CA TYR A 14 0.45 14.88 -8.21
C TYR A 14 -0.39 15.32 -7.02
N TYR A 15 -0.28 14.59 -5.91
CA TYR A 15 -0.95 14.92 -4.66
C TYR A 15 -0.13 15.90 -3.79
N SER A 16 1.05 16.30 -4.27
CA SER A 16 1.90 17.32 -3.66
C SER A 16 1.99 18.58 -4.51
N LYS A 17 2.11 19.74 -3.86
CA LYS A 17 2.29 21.04 -4.52
C LYS A 17 3.59 21.11 -5.33
N ASP A 18 4.64 20.47 -4.83
CA ASP A 18 5.97 20.46 -5.43
C ASP A 18 6.06 19.57 -6.68
N LYS A 19 4.99 18.82 -7.00
CA LYS A 19 4.90 17.92 -8.16
C LYS A 19 6.08 16.94 -8.24
N LEU A 20 6.51 16.44 -7.08
CA LEU A 20 7.56 15.43 -7.00
C LEU A 20 7.02 14.11 -7.58
N PHE A 21 7.83 13.43 -8.39
CA PHE A 21 7.45 12.17 -9.02
C PHE A 21 7.09 11.10 -7.97
N GLU A 22 7.81 11.07 -6.85
CA GLU A 22 7.58 10.16 -5.75
C GLU A 22 6.29 10.47 -4.98
N LYS A 23 5.77 11.70 -5.13
CA LYS A 23 4.49 12.15 -4.59
C LYS A 23 3.44 12.31 -5.69
N SER A 24 3.29 11.24 -6.47
CA SER A 24 2.31 11.14 -7.55
C SER A 24 1.54 9.84 -7.48
N LEU A 25 0.39 9.82 -8.15
CA LEU A 25 -0.37 8.61 -8.40
C LEU A 25 -0.64 8.49 -9.90
N ASP A 26 -0.68 7.25 -10.38
CA ASP A 26 -1.05 6.92 -11.75
C ASP A 26 -2.41 6.20 -11.71
N ILE A 27 -3.39 6.66 -12.49
CA ILE A 27 -4.69 6.00 -12.63
C ILE A 27 -4.66 5.19 -13.91
N TYR A 28 -5.02 3.92 -13.82
CA TYR A 28 -5.13 3.01 -14.95
C TYR A 28 -6.59 2.65 -15.16
N LYS A 29 -7.14 3.03 -16.31
CA LYS A 29 -8.53 2.74 -16.69
C LYS A 29 -8.57 1.75 -17.86
N PRO A 30 -9.53 0.81 -17.88
CA PRO A 30 -9.80 0.00 -19.06
C PRO A 30 -10.30 0.91 -20.20
N ILE A 31 -9.76 0.73 -21.41
CA ILE A 31 -10.30 1.42 -22.60
C ILE A 31 -11.47 0.60 -23.13
N ASP A 32 -12.66 1.20 -23.14
CA ASP A 32 -13.82 0.67 -23.83
C ASP A 32 -13.52 0.61 -25.33
N ASN A 33 -13.27 -0.58 -25.84
CA ASN A 33 -13.16 -0.80 -27.27
C ASN A 33 -14.57 -0.72 -27.88
N ASP A 34 -14.97 0.51 -28.18
CA ASP A 34 -16.25 0.89 -28.80
C ASP A 34 -16.62 0.08 -30.05
N ASN A 35 -15.64 -0.54 -30.70
CA ASN A 35 -15.83 -1.40 -31.87
C ASN A 35 -16.67 -2.67 -31.59
N ASN A 36 -16.92 -3.02 -30.33
CA ASN A 36 -17.80 -4.14 -29.94
C ASN A 36 -19.21 -3.72 -29.49
N LYS A 37 -19.65 -2.47 -29.77
CA LYS A 37 -21.01 -1.99 -29.47
C LYS A 37 -22.15 -2.80 -30.13
N GLY A 38 -21.85 -3.66 -31.10
CA GLY A 38 -22.85 -4.43 -31.85
C GLY A 38 -23.38 -5.71 -31.20
N ALA A 39 -22.88 -6.11 -30.01
CA ALA A 39 -23.30 -7.36 -29.35
C ALA A 39 -23.82 -7.17 -27.90
N LYS A 40 -24.17 -5.93 -27.51
CA LYS A 40 -24.42 -5.54 -26.11
C LYS A 40 -25.88 -5.69 -25.62
N ASP A 41 -26.73 -6.42 -26.34
CA ASP A 41 -28.15 -6.57 -25.94
C ASP A 41 -28.37 -7.61 -24.82
N ASP A 42 -27.41 -8.50 -24.56
CA ASP A 42 -27.40 -9.35 -23.35
C ASP A 42 -26.59 -8.68 -22.23
N ALA A 43 -27.00 -7.46 -21.86
CA ALA A 43 -26.52 -6.66 -20.73
C ALA A 43 -26.85 -7.31 -19.37
N SER A 44 -26.44 -8.57 -19.23
CA SER A 44 -26.35 -9.27 -17.96
C SER A 44 -25.35 -8.50 -17.08
N LYS A 45 -25.92 -7.70 -16.16
CA LYS A 45 -25.31 -7.12 -14.96
C LYS A 45 -23.79 -7.00 -15.07
N GLU A 46 -23.33 -5.93 -15.71
CA GLU A 46 -21.95 -5.47 -15.54
C GLU A 46 -21.79 -5.21 -14.04
N GLU A 47 -21.23 -6.20 -13.33
CA GLU A 47 -21.01 -6.10 -11.89
C GLU A 47 -20.03 -4.95 -11.68
N ASP A 48 -20.43 -3.97 -10.86
CA ASP A 48 -19.59 -2.84 -10.48
C ASP A 48 -18.31 -3.37 -9.81
N LEU A 49 -17.23 -3.49 -10.59
CA LEU A 49 -15.93 -3.93 -10.09
C LEU A 49 -15.37 -2.87 -9.12
N PRO A 50 -14.67 -3.29 -8.06
CA PRO A 50 -14.07 -2.33 -7.13
C PRO A 50 -13.02 -1.48 -7.81
N ILE A 51 -12.77 -0.30 -7.26
CA ILE A 51 -11.55 0.47 -7.48
C ILE A 51 -10.44 -0.14 -6.64
N VAL A 52 -9.29 -0.42 -7.25
CA VAL A 52 -8.13 -0.94 -6.52
C VAL A 52 -7.12 0.17 -6.31
N ILE A 53 -6.85 0.52 -5.05
CA ILE A 53 -5.79 1.43 -4.65
C ILE A 53 -4.56 0.59 -4.29
N LEU A 54 -3.55 0.59 -5.17
CA LEU A 54 -2.35 -0.22 -5.04
C LEU A 54 -1.13 0.65 -4.71
N VAL A 55 -0.56 0.48 -3.53
CA VAL A 55 0.74 1.05 -3.16
C VAL A 55 1.84 0.21 -3.78
N VAL A 56 2.56 0.79 -4.73
CA VAL A 56 3.66 0.09 -5.41
C VAL A 56 4.98 0.60 -4.85
N GLY A 57 5.69 -0.28 -4.16
CA GLY A 57 6.99 0.07 -3.59
C GLY A 57 8.13 -0.26 -4.53
N SER A 58 8.95 0.74 -4.85
CA SER A 58 10.35 0.53 -5.29
C SER A 58 11.30 0.39 -4.10
N GLY A 59 10.75 0.12 -2.90
CA GLY A 59 11.16 0.61 -1.57
C GLY A 59 12.55 0.24 -1.06
N TRP A 60 13.42 -0.30 -1.90
CA TRP A 60 14.78 -0.71 -1.55
C TRP A 60 15.85 -0.12 -2.48
N VAL A 61 15.46 0.32 -3.69
CA VAL A 61 16.42 0.70 -4.75
C VAL A 61 16.43 2.21 -5.01
N GLY A 62 15.57 2.99 -4.36
CA GLY A 62 15.73 4.43 -4.23
C GLY A 62 14.70 5.33 -4.85
N HIS A 63 14.85 6.60 -4.46
CA HIS A 63 13.90 7.70 -4.57
C HIS A 63 14.26 8.69 -5.68
N ARG A 64 15.12 8.28 -6.63
CA ARG A 64 15.60 9.19 -7.67
C ARG A 64 14.87 8.90 -8.97
N ALA A 65 14.41 9.96 -9.63
CA ALA A 65 13.73 9.88 -10.91
C ALA A 65 14.45 8.98 -11.94
N PHE A 66 15.79 8.92 -11.94
CA PHE A 66 16.53 8.04 -12.85
C PHE A 66 16.40 6.55 -12.52
N VAL A 67 16.36 6.17 -11.24
CA VAL A 67 16.10 4.78 -10.81
C VAL A 67 14.69 4.40 -11.22
N TYR A 68 13.73 5.30 -10.97
CA TYR A 68 12.35 5.11 -11.40
C TYR A 68 12.21 5.03 -12.91
N ALA A 69 12.97 5.79 -13.69
CA ALA A 69 12.94 5.69 -15.14
C ALA A 69 13.28 4.26 -15.61
N GLY A 70 14.34 3.67 -15.07
CA GLY A 70 14.76 2.29 -15.38
C GLY A 70 13.81 1.20 -14.86
N THR A 71 13.05 1.48 -13.79
CA THR A 71 12.14 0.54 -13.13
C THR A 71 10.66 0.89 -13.34
N SER A 72 10.36 1.85 -14.21
CA SER A 72 9.01 2.39 -14.43
C SER A 72 8.08 1.34 -15.01
N TRP A 73 8.60 0.50 -15.91
CA TRP A 73 7.88 -0.60 -16.52
C TRP A 73 7.33 -1.54 -15.44
N TRP A 74 8.17 -1.91 -14.47
CA TRP A 74 7.83 -2.81 -13.36
C TRP A 74 6.71 -2.24 -12.51
N ASN A 75 6.80 -0.95 -12.17
CA ASN A 75 5.77 -0.25 -11.41
C ASN A 75 4.43 -0.10 -12.15
N SER A 76 4.45 -0.14 -13.49
CA SER A 76 3.24 -0.06 -14.31
C SER A 76 2.59 -1.43 -14.58
N SER A 77 3.36 -2.52 -14.47
CA SER A 77 2.88 -3.87 -14.82
C SER A 77 1.71 -4.31 -13.95
N GLY A 78 1.82 -4.13 -12.62
CA GLY A 78 0.78 -4.53 -11.67
C GLY A 78 -0.54 -3.79 -11.90
N PRO A 79 -0.54 -2.45 -11.89
CA PRO A 79 -1.72 -1.66 -12.18
C PRO A 79 -2.35 -1.95 -13.55
N LYS A 80 -1.54 -2.17 -14.59
CA LYS A 80 -2.03 -2.59 -15.92
C LYS A 80 -2.69 -3.97 -15.88
N THR A 81 -2.12 -4.93 -15.15
CA THR A 81 -2.72 -6.26 -14.99
C THR A 81 -4.06 -6.16 -14.30
N ILE A 82 -4.17 -5.37 -13.23
CA ILE A 82 -5.45 -5.08 -12.56
C ILE A 82 -6.43 -4.42 -13.53
N ALA A 83 -6.02 -3.34 -14.20
CA ALA A 83 -6.89 -2.61 -15.12
C ALA A 83 -7.35 -3.43 -16.33
N SER A 84 -6.56 -4.43 -16.75
CA SER A 84 -6.94 -5.36 -17.81
C SER A 84 -8.13 -6.27 -17.45
N LEU A 85 -8.53 -6.29 -16.17
CA LEU A 85 -9.73 -7.01 -15.68
C LEU A 85 -11.00 -6.17 -15.76
N GLY A 86 -10.94 -4.92 -16.27
CA GLY A 86 -12.08 -4.01 -16.33
C GLY A 86 -12.26 -3.14 -15.08
N THR A 87 -11.33 -3.18 -14.13
CA THR A 87 -11.36 -2.35 -12.91
C THR A 87 -10.47 -1.10 -13.06
N THR A 88 -10.82 -0.01 -12.39
CA THR A 88 -9.91 1.13 -12.25
C THR A 88 -8.85 0.86 -11.17
N CYS A 89 -7.58 1.00 -11.53
CA CYS A 89 -6.47 0.86 -10.59
C CYS A 89 -5.80 2.21 -10.32
N VAL A 90 -5.77 2.65 -9.06
CA VAL A 90 -5.04 3.83 -8.60
C VAL A 90 -3.71 3.37 -8.00
N CYS A 91 -2.63 3.60 -8.72
CA CYS A 91 -1.28 3.27 -8.30
C CYS A 91 -0.67 4.44 -7.52
N ILE A 92 -0.50 4.27 -6.22
CA ILE A 92 0.17 5.27 -5.37
C ILE A 92 1.67 5.04 -5.42
N ARG A 93 2.42 6.09 -5.76
CA ARG A 93 3.86 6.18 -5.55
C ARG A 93 4.12 6.89 -4.23
N HIS A 94 5.17 6.47 -3.54
CA HIS A 94 5.65 7.09 -2.32
C HIS A 94 7.17 7.21 -2.39
N ARG A 95 7.76 8.07 -1.56
CA ARG A 95 9.23 8.13 -1.43
C ARG A 95 9.77 6.79 -0.95
N GLY A 96 10.92 6.37 -1.49
CA GLY A 96 11.56 5.10 -1.14
C GLY A 96 12.69 5.26 -0.12
N ALA A 97 12.96 4.19 0.62
CA ALA A 97 14.21 4.07 1.37
C ALA A 97 15.36 3.81 0.40
N PHE A 98 16.59 3.98 0.88
CA PHE A 98 17.79 3.69 0.12
C PHE A 98 18.85 3.15 1.05
N CYS A 99 19.85 2.48 0.50
CA CYS A 99 20.98 1.99 1.27
C CYS A 99 21.62 3.09 2.13
N VAL A 100 21.36 3.03 3.45
CA VAL A 100 22.08 3.76 4.48
C VAL A 100 23.38 3.03 4.70
N LEU A 101 24.48 3.62 4.22
CA LEU A 101 25.79 3.05 4.52
C LEU A 101 26.05 3.05 6.03
N PRO A 102 26.83 2.08 6.52
CA PRO A 102 27.39 2.15 7.87
C PRO A 102 28.14 3.47 8.10
N GLN A 103 28.44 3.76 9.37
CA GLN A 103 29.31 4.88 9.74
C GLN A 103 30.58 4.89 8.89
N ARG A 104 31.05 6.08 8.49
CA ARG A 104 32.16 6.25 7.53
C ARG A 104 33.39 5.46 7.98
N GLU A 105 33.64 5.44 9.28
CA GLU A 105 34.74 4.72 9.93
C GLU A 105 34.65 3.22 9.66
N VAL A 106 33.46 2.64 9.79
CA VAL A 106 33.20 1.21 9.54
C VAL A 106 33.41 0.88 8.06
N VAL A 107 32.92 1.75 7.15
CA VAL A 107 33.13 1.57 5.71
C VAL A 107 34.62 1.61 5.36
N VAL A 108 35.38 2.57 5.90
CA VAL A 108 36.83 2.67 5.69
C VAL A 108 37.54 1.44 6.24
N GLN A 109 37.20 0.97 7.43
CA GLN A 109 37.77 -0.26 8.02
C GLN A 109 37.54 -1.47 7.12
N TYR A 110 36.33 -1.68 6.60
CA TYR A 110 36.04 -2.78 5.68
C TYR A 110 36.80 -2.66 4.36
N LEU A 111 36.91 -1.45 3.78
CA LEU A 111 37.69 -1.24 2.56
C LEU A 111 39.19 -1.47 2.78
N THR A 112 39.75 -1.05 3.91
CA THR A 112 41.14 -1.32 4.29
C THR A 112 41.39 -2.81 4.50
N LEU A 113 40.48 -3.51 5.20
CA LEU A 113 40.58 -4.95 5.42
C LEU A 113 40.48 -5.72 4.10
N LEU A 114 39.54 -5.34 3.23
CA LEU A 114 39.41 -5.93 1.90
C LEU A 114 40.67 -5.72 1.07
N PHE A 115 41.22 -4.50 1.07
CA PHE A 115 42.45 -4.16 0.36
C PHE A 115 43.62 -5.03 0.84
N ALA A 116 43.83 -5.10 2.16
CA ALA A 116 44.89 -5.93 2.74
C ALA A 116 44.69 -7.42 2.44
N THR A 117 43.45 -7.92 2.50
CA THR A 117 43.12 -9.32 2.24
C THR A 117 43.37 -9.69 0.78
N VAL A 118 42.90 -8.87 -0.17
CA VAL A 118 43.14 -9.10 -1.59
C VAL A 118 44.64 -9.03 -1.88
N GLY A 119 45.36 -8.05 -1.33
CA GLY A 119 46.81 -7.94 -1.50
C GLY A 119 47.56 -9.15 -0.95
N ALA A 120 47.15 -9.70 0.19
CA ALA A 120 47.76 -10.90 0.76
C ALA A 120 47.48 -12.15 -0.10
N ILE A 121 46.24 -12.35 -0.56
CA ILE A 121 45.84 -13.48 -1.40
C ILE A 121 46.56 -13.46 -2.74
N THR A 122 46.79 -12.28 -3.29
CA THR A 122 47.50 -12.10 -4.56
C THR A 122 49.02 -12.05 -4.40
N GLY A 123 49.59 -12.46 -3.26
CA GLY A 123 51.04 -12.50 -3.08
C GLY A 123 51.73 -11.13 -3.13
N GLY A 124 51.02 -10.06 -2.75
CA GLY A 124 51.52 -8.69 -2.75
C GLY A 124 51.29 -7.91 -4.05
N HIS A 125 50.47 -8.41 -4.98
CA HIS A 125 50.03 -7.64 -6.15
C HIS A 125 49.03 -6.54 -5.73
N TRP A 126 49.57 -5.41 -5.28
CA TRP A 126 48.82 -4.25 -4.78
C TRP A 126 47.97 -3.57 -5.87
N ASP A 127 48.37 -3.68 -7.12
CA ASP A 127 47.62 -3.22 -8.28
C ASP A 127 46.27 -3.94 -8.41
N VAL A 128 46.23 -5.26 -8.21
CA VAL A 128 44.98 -6.05 -8.19
C VAL A 128 44.11 -5.64 -7.00
N ALA A 129 44.71 -5.46 -5.82
CA ALA A 129 43.98 -5.00 -4.64
C ALA A 129 43.35 -3.61 -4.86
N LEU A 130 44.06 -2.67 -5.48
CA LEU A 130 43.53 -1.37 -5.87
C LEU A 130 42.41 -1.51 -6.91
N ALA A 131 42.60 -2.34 -7.94
CA ALA A 131 41.63 -2.55 -9.02
C ALA A 131 40.28 -3.11 -8.51
N VAL A 132 40.29 -3.85 -7.40
CA VAL A 132 39.06 -4.34 -6.75
C VAL A 132 38.47 -3.31 -5.78
N THR A 133 39.31 -2.73 -4.93
CA THR A 133 38.83 -1.88 -3.83
C THR A 133 38.39 -0.49 -4.28
N VAL A 134 39.05 0.11 -5.28
CA VAL A 134 38.67 1.45 -5.76
C VAL A 134 37.28 1.45 -6.40
N PRO A 135 36.91 0.55 -7.32
CA PRO A 135 35.55 0.50 -7.86
C PRO A 135 34.49 0.26 -6.80
N LEU A 136 34.78 -0.61 -5.81
CA LEU A 136 33.86 -0.82 -4.70
C LEU A 136 33.71 0.44 -3.84
N ALA A 137 34.81 1.13 -3.52
CA ALA A 137 34.77 2.38 -2.78
C ALA A 137 33.99 3.46 -3.54
N VAL A 138 34.18 3.58 -4.86
CA VAL A 138 33.41 4.48 -5.74
C VAL A 138 31.93 4.09 -5.71
N LEU A 139 31.59 2.81 -5.86
CA LEU A 139 30.22 2.33 -5.78
C LEU A 139 29.58 2.67 -4.42
N LEU A 140 30.28 2.44 -3.31
CA LEU A 140 29.81 2.80 -1.98
C LEU A 140 29.61 4.32 -1.87
N ILE A 141 30.54 5.14 -2.34
CA ILE A 141 30.36 6.60 -2.35
C ILE A 141 29.12 6.99 -3.17
N LEU A 142 28.91 6.40 -4.34
CA LEU A 142 27.74 6.64 -5.17
C LEU A 142 26.45 6.21 -4.46
N LEU A 143 26.46 5.08 -3.75
CA LEU A 143 25.34 4.66 -2.91
C LEU A 143 25.11 5.63 -1.74
N ALA A 144 26.16 6.09 -1.06
CA ALA A 144 26.05 7.08 0.02
C ALA A 144 25.42 8.39 -0.46
N LEU A 145 25.87 8.88 -1.62
CA LEU A 145 25.35 10.08 -2.26
C LEU A 145 23.91 9.86 -2.73
N GLY A 146 23.63 8.69 -3.31
CA GLY A 146 22.29 8.27 -3.72
C GLY A 146 21.32 8.15 -2.56
N GLY A 147 21.79 7.78 -1.37
CA GLY A 147 20.99 7.61 -0.16
C GLY A 147 20.67 8.91 0.59
N ARG A 148 21.34 10.02 0.27
CA ARG A 148 21.01 11.32 0.87
C ARG A 148 19.58 11.72 0.50
N GLY A 149 18.73 11.88 1.51
CA GLY A 149 17.31 12.21 1.34
C GLY A 149 16.40 10.99 1.15
N SER A 150 16.87 9.78 1.44
CA SER A 150 16.00 8.60 1.53
C SER A 150 14.88 8.82 2.53
N ALA A 151 13.67 8.41 2.17
CA ALA A 151 12.54 8.47 3.09
C ALA A 151 12.70 7.49 4.25
N THR A 152 12.34 7.95 5.44
CA THR A 152 12.07 7.07 6.58
C THR A 152 10.78 6.28 6.34
N LEU A 153 10.52 5.23 7.11
CA LEU A 153 9.22 4.54 7.02
C LEU A 153 8.06 5.51 7.30
N ASP A 154 8.21 6.41 8.26
CA ASP A 154 7.19 7.41 8.59
C ASP A 154 6.88 8.36 7.44
N ASP A 155 7.90 8.77 6.68
CA ASP A 155 7.74 9.55 5.45
C ASP A 155 6.90 8.79 4.41
N MET A 156 7.13 7.48 4.24
CA MET A 156 6.38 6.65 3.28
C MET A 156 4.92 6.51 3.70
N LEU A 157 4.68 6.28 4.99
CA LEU A 157 3.34 6.18 5.55
C LEU A 157 2.60 7.51 5.40
N GLU A 158 3.29 8.64 5.56
CA GLU A 158 2.72 9.98 5.36
C GLU A 158 2.37 10.21 3.88
N ASP A 159 3.26 9.84 2.96
CA ASP A 159 3.01 9.96 1.52
C ASP A 159 1.75 9.18 1.09
N VAL A 160 1.60 7.95 1.60
CA VAL A 160 0.44 7.11 1.27
C VAL A 160 -0.85 7.66 1.85
N VAL A 161 -0.87 8.16 3.09
CA VAL A 161 -2.08 8.75 3.68
C VAL A 161 -2.45 10.09 3.02
N GLU A 162 -1.45 10.91 2.65
CA GLU A 162 -1.66 12.14 1.85
C GLU A 162 -2.29 11.79 0.49
N ALA A 163 -1.80 10.73 -0.16
CA ALA A 163 -2.36 10.26 -1.43
C ALA A 163 -3.81 9.77 -1.28
N ILE A 164 -4.13 9.02 -0.22
CA ILE A 164 -5.51 8.58 0.06
C ILE A 164 -6.42 9.78 0.31
N GLN A 165 -5.96 10.76 1.09
CA GLN A 165 -6.71 12.01 1.33
C GLN A 165 -6.98 12.76 0.02
N TRP A 166 -5.98 12.82 -0.86
CA TRP A 166 -6.13 13.43 -2.17
C TRP A 166 -7.14 12.68 -3.04
N ILE A 167 -7.09 11.34 -3.07
CA ILE A 167 -8.05 10.51 -3.81
C ILE A 167 -9.47 10.75 -3.30
N ASP A 168 -9.66 10.77 -1.98
CA ASP A 168 -10.97 10.96 -1.36
C ASP A 168 -11.58 12.34 -1.68
N SER A 169 -10.76 13.39 -1.65
CA SER A 169 -11.18 14.76 -2.00
C SER A 169 -11.37 15.00 -3.49
N HIS A 170 -10.89 14.11 -4.36
CA HIS A 170 -10.93 14.28 -5.83
C HIS A 170 -11.68 13.16 -6.55
N ARG A 171 -12.54 12.39 -5.86
CA ARG A 171 -13.29 11.26 -6.46
C ARG A 171 -14.00 11.62 -7.78
N ASP A 172 -14.60 12.80 -7.85
CA ASP A 172 -15.27 13.33 -9.05
C ASP A 172 -14.29 13.49 -10.23
N LEU A 173 -13.12 14.09 -9.99
CA LEU A 173 -12.07 14.29 -11.00
C LEU A 173 -11.52 12.97 -11.52
N LEU A 174 -11.45 11.98 -10.65
CA LEU A 174 -10.93 10.65 -10.99
C LEU A 174 -11.98 9.77 -11.69
N GLU A 175 -13.23 10.25 -11.78
CA GLU A 175 -14.39 9.51 -12.30
C GLU A 175 -14.61 8.18 -11.55
N LEU A 176 -14.35 8.18 -10.23
CA LEU A 176 -14.48 7.00 -9.38
C LEU A 176 -15.92 6.72 -8.94
N HIS A 177 -16.90 7.18 -9.72
CA HIS A 177 -18.31 6.96 -9.47
C HIS A 177 -18.79 5.82 -10.35
N SER A 178 -19.62 4.93 -9.79
CA SER A 178 -20.31 3.92 -10.56
C SER A 178 -21.05 4.60 -11.71
N SER A 179 -20.70 4.23 -12.94
CA SER A 179 -21.26 4.73 -14.19
C SER A 179 -22.70 4.26 -14.43
N SER A 180 -23.43 3.90 -13.35
CA SER A 180 -24.85 3.63 -13.35
C SER A 180 -25.65 4.93 -13.55
N SER A 181 -25.40 5.61 -14.67
CA SER A 181 -26.44 6.38 -15.33
C SER A 181 -27.38 5.36 -15.97
N VAL A 182 -28.28 4.79 -15.17
CA VAL A 182 -29.53 4.29 -15.72
C VAL A 182 -30.10 5.46 -16.51
N PRO A 183 -30.28 5.34 -17.85
CA PRO A 183 -30.92 6.41 -18.61
C PRO A 183 -32.24 6.66 -17.91
N THR A 184 -32.40 7.85 -17.34
CA THR A 184 -33.64 8.24 -16.71
C THR A 184 -34.65 8.30 -17.84
N THR A 185 -35.36 7.20 -18.07
CA THR A 185 -36.48 7.16 -18.99
C THR A 185 -37.46 8.16 -18.43
N THR A 186 -37.52 9.33 -19.06
CA THR A 186 -38.40 10.44 -18.72
C THR A 186 -39.81 9.89 -18.75
N SER A 187 -40.27 9.41 -17.59
CA SER A 187 -41.61 8.91 -17.41
C SER A 187 -42.48 10.13 -17.29
N THR A 188 -43.17 10.46 -18.38
CA THR A 188 -44.18 11.50 -18.44
C THR A 188 -45.27 11.15 -17.44
N SER A 189 -45.15 11.60 -16.19
CA SER A 189 -46.17 11.35 -15.17
C SER A 189 -47.31 12.34 -15.37
N VAL A 190 -48.46 11.79 -15.77
CA VAL A 190 -49.76 12.46 -15.73
C VAL A 190 -50.08 12.82 -14.28
N VAL A 191 -50.39 14.11 -14.05
CA VAL A 191 -50.74 14.70 -12.76
C VAL A 191 -52.01 14.05 -12.20
N GLY A 192 -51.85 13.29 -11.11
CA GLY A 192 -52.92 12.81 -10.24
C GLY A 192 -52.80 13.43 -8.86
N LYS A 193 -53.77 14.28 -8.51
CA LYS A 193 -53.87 15.08 -7.29
C LYS A 193 -54.49 14.24 -6.16
N LYS A 194 -53.84 14.11 -4.97
CA LYS A 194 -54.54 13.86 -3.69
C LYS A 194 -53.69 14.08 -2.42
N ASP A 195 -54.10 15.10 -1.67
CA ASP A 195 -54.29 15.25 -0.22
C ASP A 195 -53.44 14.48 0.83
N SER A 196 -52.67 15.26 1.61
CA SER A 196 -52.71 15.44 3.08
C SER A 196 -52.88 14.22 4.01
N MET A 197 -51.90 13.99 4.92
CA MET A 197 -52.08 14.18 6.38
C MET A 197 -50.81 13.86 7.20
N ASP A 198 -50.73 14.55 8.34
CA ASP A 198 -49.75 14.55 9.45
C ASP A 198 -49.25 13.19 9.96
N SER A 199 -48.02 13.16 10.52
CA SER A 199 -47.82 13.12 11.99
C SER A 199 -46.39 12.75 12.45
N THR A 200 -45.85 13.65 13.27
CA THR A 200 -45.23 13.43 14.59
C THR A 200 -43.87 12.73 14.73
N GLN A 201 -42.92 13.58 15.18
CA GLN A 201 -41.61 13.28 15.76
C GLN A 201 -41.68 12.42 17.03
N SER A 202 -40.62 11.65 17.29
CA SER A 202 -40.17 11.35 18.66
C SER A 202 -38.66 11.22 18.70
N GLN A 203 -38.03 12.19 19.37
CA GLN A 203 -36.63 12.20 19.76
C GLN A 203 -36.44 11.31 20.99
N THR A 204 -35.44 10.43 20.97
CA THR A 204 -34.99 9.70 22.16
C THR A 204 -33.57 10.12 22.49
N THR A 205 -33.43 10.64 23.70
CA THR A 205 -32.25 11.22 24.33
C THR A 205 -31.22 10.15 24.72
N ILE A 206 -29.94 10.42 24.44
CA ILE A 206 -28.78 9.64 24.92
C ILE A 206 -28.27 10.24 26.24
N PRO A 207 -27.97 9.46 27.28
CA PRO A 207 -27.17 9.94 28.40
C PRO A 207 -25.67 9.80 28.11
N SER A 208 -24.96 10.89 28.35
CA SER A 208 -23.51 11.08 28.23
C SER A 208 -22.80 10.47 29.44
N GLU A 209 -21.81 9.60 29.20
CA GLU A 209 -20.88 9.15 30.24
C GLU A 209 -19.61 10.00 30.27
N THR A 210 -19.32 10.45 31.47
CA THR A 210 -18.16 11.21 31.96
C THR A 210 -16.82 10.55 31.63
N SER A 211 -15.94 11.28 30.93
CA SER A 211 -14.55 10.90 30.73
C SER A 211 -13.63 11.75 31.63
N THR A 212 -12.98 11.08 32.58
CA THR A 212 -12.01 11.66 33.52
C THR A 212 -10.66 11.81 32.82
N THR A 213 -10.22 13.05 32.57
CA THR A 213 -8.90 13.36 32.01
C THR A 213 -7.89 13.56 33.15
N LEU A 214 -6.87 12.69 33.19
CA LEU A 214 -5.63 12.89 33.94
C LEU A 214 -4.63 13.58 33.02
N SER A 215 -4.31 14.82 33.32
CA SER A 215 -3.31 15.65 32.68
C SER A 215 -1.94 15.43 33.33
N ALA A 216 -0.95 15.06 32.52
CA ALA A 216 0.46 15.11 32.90
C ALA A 216 1.14 16.16 32.02
N SER A 217 1.54 17.25 32.68
CA SER A 217 2.30 18.36 32.12
C SER A 217 3.78 18.00 31.99
N THR A 218 4.37 18.19 30.81
CA THR A 218 5.82 18.36 30.66
C THR A 218 6.10 19.54 29.75
N GLY A 219 7.01 20.39 30.22
CA GLY A 219 7.17 21.78 29.81
C GLY A 219 7.71 22.00 28.41
N SER A 220 7.16 23.04 27.79
CA SER A 220 7.64 23.68 26.57
C SER A 220 8.65 24.77 26.94
N SER A 221 9.81 24.75 26.28
CA SER A 221 10.77 25.84 26.25
C SER A 221 10.47 26.75 25.06
N ASP A 222 10.07 27.97 25.35
CA ASP A 222 9.77 29.05 24.42
C ASP A 222 11.01 29.51 23.64
N LEU A 223 10.90 29.54 22.31
CA LEU A 223 11.74 30.36 21.44
C LEU A 223 10.82 31.11 20.48
N SER A 224 10.56 32.36 20.82
CA SER A 224 9.83 33.34 20.04
C SER A 224 10.66 33.82 18.85
N CYS A 225 10.15 33.70 17.63
CA CYS A 225 10.58 34.49 16.48
C CYS A 225 9.38 35.14 15.81
N SER A 226 9.55 36.44 15.58
CA SER A 226 8.59 37.47 15.22
C SER A 226 7.81 37.32 13.91
N ASP A 227 6.62 37.91 13.96
CA ASP A 227 5.71 38.31 12.88
C ASP A 227 6.36 39.05 11.70
N ASN A 228 5.88 38.74 10.48
CA ASN A 228 5.34 39.73 9.53
C ASN A 228 4.86 39.05 8.24
N GLY A 229 3.59 39.27 7.85
CA GLY A 229 3.08 38.86 6.54
C GLY A 229 1.55 38.75 6.44
N ASN A 230 0.86 39.87 6.60
CA ASN A 230 -0.60 39.97 6.55
C ASN A 230 -1.08 40.01 5.08
N THR A 231 -1.55 38.89 4.54
CA THR A 231 -2.37 38.84 3.31
C THR A 231 -3.67 38.10 3.65
N LYS A 232 -4.75 38.88 3.82
CA LYS A 232 -6.12 38.39 4.01
C LYS A 232 -6.62 37.78 2.69
N GLU A 233 -6.47 36.48 2.52
CA GLU A 233 -7.31 35.72 1.59
C GLU A 233 -8.64 35.42 2.29
N GLN A 234 -9.75 35.88 1.69
CA GLN A 234 -11.10 35.55 2.16
C GLN A 234 -11.35 34.05 1.94
N PRO A 235 -11.83 33.30 2.96
CA PRO A 235 -12.22 31.92 2.77
C PRO A 235 -13.49 31.88 1.91
N MET A 236 -13.38 31.24 0.75
CA MET A 236 -14.52 30.90 -0.10
C MET A 236 -15.26 29.75 0.58
N GLU A 237 -16.38 30.05 1.26
CA GLU A 237 -17.25 29.01 1.82
C GLU A 237 -17.83 28.17 0.67
N PRO A 238 -17.59 26.85 0.65
CA PRO A 238 -18.18 25.98 -0.35
C PRO A 238 -19.69 25.88 -0.11
N ALA A 239 -20.47 26.22 -1.13
CA ALA A 239 -21.92 26.08 -1.11
C ALA A 239 -22.32 24.62 -0.83
N THR A 240 -22.98 24.39 0.30
CA THR A 240 -23.49 23.08 0.73
C THR A 240 -24.78 22.75 -0.02
N ASP A 241 -24.66 22.05 -1.14
CA ASP A 241 -25.78 21.61 -1.96
C ASP A 241 -26.38 20.31 -1.35
N ALA A 242 -27.25 20.46 -0.35
CA ALA A 242 -27.74 19.39 0.54
C ALA A 242 -28.78 18.42 -0.07
N SER A 243 -28.90 18.33 -1.40
CA SER A 243 -29.99 17.61 -2.07
C SER A 243 -29.55 16.47 -3.02
N ARG A 244 -28.26 16.14 -3.10
CA ARG A 244 -27.83 14.99 -3.91
C ARG A 244 -28.17 13.68 -3.19
N ASN A 245 -29.06 12.88 -3.81
CA ASN A 245 -29.24 11.47 -3.46
C ASN A 245 -27.84 10.81 -3.37
N PRO A 246 -27.47 10.19 -2.24
CA PRO A 246 -26.17 9.55 -2.10
C PRO A 246 -26.14 8.38 -3.08
N ARG A 247 -25.45 8.55 -4.21
CA ARG A 247 -25.08 7.42 -5.06
C ARG A 247 -24.29 6.45 -4.18
N ALA A 248 -24.62 5.17 -4.26
CA ALA A 248 -23.83 4.14 -3.59
C ALA A 248 -22.38 4.30 -4.04
N ALA A 249 -21.48 4.51 -3.08
CA ALA A 249 -20.06 4.70 -3.38
C ALA A 249 -19.51 3.41 -4.01
N THR A 250 -18.74 3.54 -5.09
CA THR A 250 -18.04 2.41 -5.69
C THR A 250 -17.10 1.79 -4.67
N PRO A 251 -17.12 0.45 -4.48
CA PRO A 251 -16.26 -0.21 -3.52
C PRO A 251 -14.79 0.04 -3.80
N MET A 252 -13.99 0.22 -2.75
CA MET A 252 -12.55 0.44 -2.81
C MET A 252 -11.81 -0.70 -2.10
N VAL A 253 -10.82 -1.26 -2.77
CA VAL A 253 -9.88 -2.23 -2.21
C VAL A 253 -8.53 -1.54 -2.05
N PHE A 254 -7.94 -1.61 -0.86
CA PHE A 254 -6.64 -0.99 -0.58
C PHE A 254 -5.56 -2.04 -0.38
N GLY A 255 -4.37 -1.77 -0.88
CA GLY A 255 -3.36 -2.80 -0.97
C GLY A 255 -1.99 -2.34 -1.33
N GLY A 256 -1.08 -3.31 -1.51
CA GLY A 256 0.24 -3.00 -2.01
C GLY A 256 1.01 -4.21 -2.52
N TYR A 257 2.08 -3.91 -3.24
CA TYR A 257 3.00 -4.90 -3.80
C TYR A 257 4.39 -4.80 -3.16
N SER A 258 5.02 -5.94 -2.84
CA SER A 258 6.39 -5.98 -2.29
C SER A 258 6.53 -5.08 -1.04
N SER A 259 7.50 -4.17 -1.02
CA SER A 259 7.61 -3.14 0.02
C SER A 259 6.38 -2.22 0.12
N GLY A 260 5.69 -1.95 -0.98
CA GLY A 260 4.43 -1.20 -0.94
C GLY A 260 3.35 -1.96 -0.17
N GLY A 261 3.36 -3.30 -0.22
CA GLY A 261 2.52 -4.15 0.62
C GLY A 261 2.85 -4.01 2.11
N HIS A 262 4.13 -3.91 2.45
CA HIS A 262 4.59 -3.63 3.83
C HIS A 262 4.13 -2.25 4.32
N VAL A 263 4.30 -1.21 3.50
CA VAL A 263 3.86 0.17 3.82
C VAL A 263 2.34 0.23 3.99
N ALA A 264 1.58 -0.30 3.02
CA ALA A 264 0.12 -0.31 3.04
C ALA A 264 -0.42 -1.03 4.29
N THR A 265 0.08 -2.23 4.56
CA THR A 265 -0.37 -3.02 5.72
C THR A 265 0.06 -2.39 7.04
N THR A 266 1.24 -1.79 7.12
CA THR A 266 1.65 -1.01 8.30
C THR A 266 0.75 0.19 8.54
N LEU A 267 0.37 0.91 7.48
CA LEU A 267 -0.54 2.06 7.57
C LEU A 267 -1.91 1.66 8.10
N LEU A 268 -2.45 0.53 7.65
CA LEU A 268 -3.75 0.00 8.10
C LEU A 268 -3.81 -0.28 9.61
N HIS A 269 -2.68 -0.54 10.26
CA HIS A 269 -2.62 -0.71 11.72
C HIS A 269 -2.58 0.64 12.48
N GLN A 270 -2.59 1.78 11.78
CA GLN A 270 -2.45 3.13 12.34
C GLN A 270 -3.67 4.03 12.02
N PRO A 271 -4.91 3.72 12.46
CA PRO A 271 -6.08 4.56 12.16
C PRO A 271 -5.99 5.98 12.72
N LYS A 272 -5.20 6.23 13.76
CA LYS A 272 -4.91 7.59 14.23
C LYS A 272 -4.25 8.45 13.14
N ARG A 273 -3.47 7.83 12.23
CA ARG A 273 -2.86 8.53 11.11
C ARG A 273 -3.92 8.91 10.07
N PHE A 274 -4.91 8.06 9.78
CA PHE A 274 -6.06 8.44 8.95
C PHE A 274 -6.82 9.62 9.56
N GLN A 275 -7.15 9.54 10.84
CA GLN A 275 -7.88 10.60 11.56
C GLN A 275 -7.14 11.96 11.53
N LYS A 276 -5.81 11.95 11.66
CA LYS A 276 -4.97 13.16 11.56
C LYS A 276 -5.16 13.87 10.21
N HIS A 277 -5.46 13.13 9.15
CA HIS A 277 -5.71 13.66 7.79
C HIS A 277 -7.21 13.88 7.50
N GLY A 278 -8.06 13.83 8.52
CA GLY A 278 -9.51 14.00 8.35
C GLY A 278 -10.18 12.86 7.60
N LEU A 279 -9.52 11.69 7.50
CA LEU A 279 -10.06 10.52 6.85
C LEU A 279 -10.82 9.64 7.84
N SER A 280 -11.87 8.97 7.36
CA SER A 280 -12.53 7.91 8.10
C SER A 280 -11.56 6.77 8.46
N PRO A 281 -11.87 5.96 9.48
CA PRO A 281 -11.16 4.72 9.75
C PRO A 281 -11.08 3.81 8.51
N PRO A 282 -10.02 3.00 8.36
CA PRO A 282 -9.83 2.12 7.21
C PRO A 282 -11.03 1.22 6.91
N GLU A 283 -11.72 0.74 7.94
CA GLU A 283 -12.88 -0.16 7.83
C GLU A 283 -14.11 0.50 7.19
N GLU A 284 -14.21 1.83 7.25
CA GLU A 284 -15.28 2.59 6.60
C GLU A 284 -14.88 3.02 5.19
N LEU A 285 -13.58 3.18 4.93
CA LEU A 285 -13.06 3.59 3.64
C LEU A 285 -12.96 2.45 2.63
N PHE A 286 -12.58 1.25 3.08
CA PHE A 286 -12.24 0.15 2.20
C PHE A 286 -13.12 -1.07 2.45
N GLN A 287 -13.42 -1.82 1.39
CA GLN A 287 -14.21 -3.07 1.46
C GLN A 287 -13.32 -4.32 1.48
N GLY A 288 -12.02 -4.17 1.20
CA GLY A 288 -11.10 -5.29 1.21
C GLY A 288 -9.64 -4.87 1.15
N ILE A 289 -8.77 -5.82 1.46
CA ILE A 289 -7.32 -5.65 1.47
C ILE A 289 -6.69 -6.58 0.45
N LEU A 290 -5.87 -6.03 -0.47
CA LEU A 290 -5.14 -6.79 -1.48
C LEU A 290 -3.63 -6.69 -1.25
N VAL A 291 -2.96 -7.80 -0.95
CA VAL A 291 -1.50 -7.80 -0.81
C VAL A 291 -0.90 -8.74 -1.84
N ILE A 292 -0.08 -8.21 -2.74
CA ILE A 292 0.59 -8.97 -3.80
C ILE A 292 2.07 -9.10 -3.42
N SER A 293 2.49 -10.30 -3.03
CA SER A 293 3.88 -10.60 -2.70
C SER A 293 4.46 -9.55 -1.73
N GLY A 294 3.66 -9.14 -0.75
CA GLY A 294 4.01 -8.09 0.19
C GLY A 294 4.93 -8.62 1.27
N MET A 295 5.89 -7.81 1.73
CA MET A 295 6.72 -8.18 2.88
C MET A 295 5.91 -8.02 4.18
N MET A 296 5.54 -9.14 4.80
CA MET A 296 4.63 -9.17 5.96
C MET A 296 5.36 -9.36 7.28
N ALA A 297 6.56 -9.93 7.24
CA ALA A 297 7.45 -10.06 8.38
C ALA A 297 8.81 -9.47 8.03
N VAL A 298 9.31 -8.53 8.84
CA VAL A 298 10.71 -8.06 8.75
C VAL A 298 11.60 -8.83 9.74
N ARG A 299 10.99 -9.33 10.81
CA ARG A 299 11.59 -10.20 11.83
C ARG A 299 10.60 -11.31 12.15
N PRO A 300 10.69 -12.47 11.50
CA PRO A 300 9.91 -13.63 11.88
C PRO A 300 10.46 -14.13 13.22
N GLU A 301 9.93 -13.60 14.32
CA GLU A 301 10.07 -14.24 15.62
C GLU A 301 9.23 -15.52 15.65
N ARG A 302 9.48 -16.39 16.63
CA ARG A 302 8.56 -17.50 16.92
C ARG A 302 7.17 -16.91 17.09
N ILE A 303 6.26 -17.24 16.20
CA ILE A 303 4.91 -16.69 16.24
C ILE A 303 4.15 -17.51 17.28
N THR A 304 4.05 -16.99 18.49
CA THR A 304 3.09 -17.50 19.48
C THR A 304 1.75 -16.83 19.22
N VAL A 305 0.82 -17.56 18.61
CA VAL A 305 -0.56 -17.11 18.41
C VAL A 305 -1.39 -17.63 19.58
N GLN A 306 -2.19 -16.78 20.21
CA GLN A 306 -3.17 -17.25 21.17
C GLN A 306 -4.38 -17.78 20.42
N ASP A 307 -4.71 -19.05 20.62
CA ASP A 307 -5.87 -19.68 19.99
C ASP A 307 -7.16 -19.01 20.50
N CYS A 308 -7.99 -18.49 19.61
CA CYS A 308 -9.24 -17.82 19.97
C CYS A 308 -10.27 -18.77 20.60
N LYS A 309 -10.19 -20.09 20.33
CA LYS A 309 -11.10 -21.10 20.89
C LYS A 309 -10.62 -21.63 22.23
N THR A 310 -9.33 -21.91 22.35
CA THR A 310 -8.77 -22.57 23.54
C THR A 310 -8.06 -21.63 24.50
N GLN A 311 -7.83 -20.37 24.09
CA GLN A 311 -7.00 -19.37 24.77
C GLN A 311 -5.56 -19.83 25.07
N GLN A 312 -5.14 -20.99 24.56
CA GLN A 312 -3.80 -21.53 24.73
C GLN A 312 -2.83 -20.90 23.72
N PRO A 313 -1.58 -20.65 24.11
CA PRO A 313 -0.55 -20.17 23.19
C PRO A 313 -0.11 -21.30 22.24
N ILE A 314 -0.45 -21.20 20.96
CA ILE A 314 0.09 -22.03 19.88
C ILE A 314 1.39 -21.38 19.41
N THR A 315 2.52 -22.02 19.70
CA THR A 315 3.81 -21.59 19.14
C THR A 315 4.02 -22.25 17.78
N ILE A 316 3.88 -21.45 16.72
CA ILE A 316 4.29 -21.86 15.38
C ILE A 316 5.81 -21.73 15.34
N ALA A 317 6.50 -22.87 15.38
CA ALA A 317 7.95 -22.90 15.26
C ALA A 317 8.33 -22.42 13.85
N THR A 318 8.91 -21.22 13.77
CA THR A 318 9.68 -20.83 12.58
C THR A 318 10.75 -21.90 12.33
N PRO A 319 11.00 -22.32 11.08
CA PRO A 319 12.05 -23.28 10.77
C PRO A 319 13.34 -22.88 11.48
N SER A 320 13.80 -23.72 12.41
CA SER A 320 15.04 -23.46 13.15
C SER A 320 16.19 -23.40 12.15
N GLY A 321 16.81 -22.23 11.98
CA GLY A 321 17.94 -22.05 11.06
C GLY A 321 17.74 -20.98 9.98
N LEU A 322 16.64 -20.22 9.98
CA LEU A 322 16.54 -19.06 9.10
C LEU A 322 17.66 -18.06 9.42
N PRO A 323 18.39 -17.55 8.41
CA PRO A 323 19.49 -16.61 8.61
C PRO A 323 18.94 -15.22 8.95
N THR A 324 18.45 -15.04 10.19
CA THR A 324 17.98 -13.73 10.70
C THR A 324 19.05 -12.65 10.60
N PHE A 325 20.34 -13.04 10.59
CA PHE A 325 21.44 -12.13 10.34
C PHE A 325 21.34 -11.47 8.95
N LEU A 326 20.89 -12.20 7.92
CA LEU A 326 20.84 -11.70 6.55
C LEU A 326 19.70 -10.71 6.38
N THR A 327 18.53 -10.99 6.94
CA THR A 327 17.42 -10.03 6.92
C THR A 327 17.72 -8.83 7.79
N ASN A 328 18.28 -9.00 8.99
CA ASN A 328 18.78 -7.87 9.76
C ASN A 328 19.82 -7.05 8.99
N LEU A 329 20.74 -7.68 8.25
CA LEU A 329 21.70 -6.98 7.41
C LEU A 329 20.99 -6.17 6.31
N VAL A 330 19.99 -6.73 5.63
CA VAL A 330 19.19 -6.02 4.63
C VAL A 330 18.44 -4.85 5.25
N LEU A 331 17.77 -5.06 6.40
CA LEU A 331 17.05 -3.99 7.10
C LEU A 331 18.02 -2.87 7.54
N GLN A 332 19.16 -3.22 8.13
CA GLN A 332 20.17 -2.25 8.57
C GLN A 332 20.79 -1.51 7.38
N THR A 333 20.99 -2.21 6.27
CA THR A 333 21.48 -1.59 5.03
C THR A 333 20.48 -0.58 4.51
N VAL A 334 19.17 -0.83 4.61
CA VAL A 334 18.14 0.00 3.96
C VAL A 334 17.62 1.12 4.85
N TRP A 335 17.55 0.91 6.16
CA TRP A 335 17.02 1.90 7.10
C TRP A 335 18.07 2.45 8.07
N GLY A 336 19.28 1.89 8.08
CA GLY A 336 20.29 2.16 9.10
C GLY A 336 20.07 1.34 10.37
N ALA A 337 21.12 1.18 11.16
CA ALA A 337 21.12 0.28 12.32
C ALA A 337 20.07 0.62 13.39
N GLU A 338 19.85 1.91 13.65
CA GLU A 338 18.89 2.35 14.68
C GLU A 338 17.44 2.23 14.19
N THR A 339 17.11 2.83 13.05
CA THR A 339 15.77 2.78 12.48
C THR A 339 15.33 1.34 12.21
N ALA A 340 16.25 0.49 11.72
CA ALA A 340 15.96 -0.91 11.44
C ALA A 340 15.25 -1.55 12.62
N LYS A 341 15.76 -1.41 13.86
CA LYS A 341 15.19 -2.02 15.08
C LYS A 341 13.71 -1.73 15.29
N HIS A 342 13.25 -0.58 14.81
CA HIS A 342 11.87 -0.09 15.00
C HIS A 342 10.95 -0.35 13.81
N ILE A 343 11.47 -0.89 12.69
CA ILE A 343 10.63 -1.27 11.56
C ILE A 343 9.64 -2.35 12.02
N PRO A 344 8.32 -2.11 11.93
CA PRO A 344 7.33 -3.06 12.40
C PRO A 344 7.17 -4.20 11.38
N SER A 345 6.92 -5.40 11.88
CA SER A 345 6.40 -6.49 11.05
C SER A 345 4.87 -6.42 11.12
N PRO A 346 4.14 -6.13 10.02
CA PRO A 346 2.67 -6.19 10.00
C PRO A 346 2.12 -7.46 10.66
N LEU A 347 2.77 -8.60 10.40
CA LEU A 347 2.40 -9.89 10.99
C LEU A 347 2.52 -9.93 12.52
N THR A 348 3.43 -9.19 13.14
CA THR A 348 3.71 -9.28 14.59
C THR A 348 3.32 -8.02 15.35
N GLN A 349 2.59 -7.09 14.74
CA GLN A 349 2.12 -5.92 15.46
C GLN A 349 1.16 -6.33 16.58
N ALA A 350 1.23 -5.63 17.71
CA ALA A 350 0.39 -5.90 18.87
C ALA A 350 -1.10 -5.60 18.59
N ARG A 351 -1.36 -4.66 17.69
CA ARG A 351 -2.70 -4.33 17.24
C ARG A 351 -3.12 -5.32 16.14
N PRO A 352 -4.34 -5.87 16.14
CA PRO A 352 -4.84 -6.63 15.01
C PRO A 352 -5.00 -5.73 13.77
N PRO A 353 -4.91 -6.29 12.55
CA PRO A 353 -5.24 -5.56 11.33
C PRO A 353 -6.74 -5.20 11.32
N PRO A 354 -7.16 -4.24 10.46
CA PRO A 354 -8.57 -3.94 10.25
C PRO A 354 -9.40 -5.18 9.95
N ALA A 355 -10.62 -5.21 10.48
CA ALA A 355 -11.56 -6.31 10.28
C ALA A 355 -12.20 -6.23 8.87
N LEU A 356 -11.37 -6.39 7.84
CA LEU A 356 -11.76 -6.45 6.44
C LEU A 356 -11.37 -7.80 5.81
N PRO A 357 -12.05 -8.24 4.74
CA PRO A 357 -11.60 -9.36 3.92
C PRO A 357 -10.19 -9.12 3.36
N HIS A 358 -9.33 -10.15 3.38
CA HIS A 358 -7.96 -10.08 2.86
C HIS A 358 -7.77 -11.05 1.69
N LEU A 359 -7.18 -10.57 0.60
CA LEU A 359 -6.63 -11.40 -0.48
C LEU A 359 -5.11 -11.23 -0.50
N LEU A 360 -4.41 -12.34 -0.27
CA LEU A 360 -2.96 -12.43 -0.21
C LEU A 360 -2.50 -13.26 -1.40
N VAL A 361 -1.72 -12.67 -2.29
CA VAL A 361 -1.19 -13.36 -3.47
C VAL A 361 0.32 -13.52 -3.31
N GLY A 362 0.78 -14.72 -2.98
CA GLY A 362 2.21 -15.04 -2.86
C GLY A 362 2.76 -15.67 -4.13
N CYS A 363 4.07 -15.60 -4.35
CA CYS A 363 4.74 -16.31 -5.44
C CYS A 363 5.19 -17.70 -4.98
N ARG A 364 5.29 -18.64 -5.92
CA ARG A 364 5.94 -19.93 -5.65
C ARG A 364 7.45 -19.79 -5.47
N ASN A 365 8.07 -18.89 -6.23
CA ASN A 365 9.49 -18.61 -6.16
C ASN A 365 9.67 -17.15 -5.78
N GLU A 366 9.63 -16.76 -4.50
CA GLU A 366 9.74 -15.34 -4.11
C GLU A 366 11.12 -14.74 -4.48
N MET A 367 11.83 -14.11 -3.53
CA MET A 367 13.14 -13.52 -3.84
C MET A 367 14.14 -14.60 -4.30
N PHE A 368 14.47 -14.55 -5.59
CA PHE A 368 15.47 -15.43 -6.23
C PHE A 368 15.16 -16.94 -6.16
N GLY A 369 13.90 -17.32 -5.91
CA GLY A 369 13.50 -18.73 -5.76
C GLY A 369 14.12 -19.43 -4.54
N LEU A 370 14.54 -18.66 -3.53
CA LEU A 370 15.04 -19.20 -2.29
C LEU A 370 13.87 -19.39 -1.32
N ASN A 371 13.33 -20.61 -1.23
CA ASN A 371 12.11 -20.92 -0.43
C ASN A 371 12.15 -20.43 1.02
N TRP A 372 13.33 -20.25 1.61
CA TRP A 372 13.45 -19.74 2.97
C TRP A 372 13.14 -18.24 3.09
N LEU A 373 13.17 -17.49 1.98
CA LEU A 373 12.75 -16.09 1.93
C LEU A 373 11.22 -15.94 1.89
N ASP A 374 10.47 -16.98 1.50
CA ASP A 374 9.01 -16.95 1.40
C ASP A 374 8.35 -16.58 2.74
N VAL A 375 8.99 -16.93 3.87
CA VAL A 375 8.52 -16.63 5.23
C VAL A 375 8.41 -15.12 5.55
N TYR A 376 9.10 -14.28 4.78
CA TYR A 376 9.05 -12.82 4.94
C TYR A 376 7.92 -12.19 4.11
N PHE A 377 7.42 -12.91 3.11
CA PHE A 377 6.40 -12.45 2.17
C PHE A 377 5.00 -12.97 2.54
N CYS A 378 4.03 -12.76 1.67
CA CYS A 378 2.69 -13.34 1.83
C CYS A 378 2.78 -14.86 1.92
N SER A 379 2.15 -15.45 2.95
CA SER A 379 2.15 -16.89 3.17
C SER A 379 0.80 -17.38 3.71
N ALA A 380 0.58 -18.69 3.70
CA ALA A 380 -0.60 -19.30 4.29
C ALA A 380 -0.67 -19.07 5.81
N GLU A 381 0.47 -19.03 6.49
CA GLU A 381 0.55 -18.72 7.93
C GLU A 381 0.10 -17.27 8.20
N TYR A 382 0.41 -16.34 7.30
CA TYR A 382 -0.09 -14.96 7.41
C TYR A 382 -1.61 -14.93 7.31
N ARG A 383 -2.20 -15.64 6.34
CA ARG A 383 -3.66 -15.79 6.21
C ARG A 383 -4.29 -16.32 7.49
N ASP A 384 -3.77 -17.43 8.01
CA ASP A 384 -4.31 -18.09 9.20
C ASP A 384 -4.27 -17.16 10.42
N LYS A 385 -3.19 -16.39 10.56
CA LYS A 385 -3.07 -15.40 11.63
C LYS A 385 -4.07 -14.26 11.48
N VAL A 386 -4.25 -13.71 10.28
CA VAL A 386 -5.25 -12.66 10.05
C VAL A 386 -6.66 -13.18 10.39
N GLN A 387 -7.01 -14.38 9.94
CA GLN A 387 -8.28 -15.02 10.27
C GLN A 387 -8.44 -15.20 11.78
N ALA A 388 -7.42 -15.71 12.47
CA ALA A 388 -7.46 -15.93 13.92
C ALA A 388 -7.60 -14.62 14.71
N LEU A 389 -6.95 -13.54 14.27
CA LEU A 389 -6.95 -12.25 14.97
C LEU A 389 -8.19 -11.40 14.71
N THR A 390 -8.76 -11.48 13.50
CA THR A 390 -9.85 -10.57 13.07
C THR A 390 -11.20 -11.26 12.93
N GLY A 391 -11.23 -12.59 12.82
CA GLY A 391 -12.43 -13.35 12.45
C GLY A 391 -12.86 -13.16 10.99
N GLN A 392 -12.15 -12.36 10.21
CA GLN A 392 -12.51 -12.04 8.83
C GLN A 392 -11.97 -13.06 7.84
N VAL A 393 -12.62 -13.14 6.67
CA VAL A 393 -12.17 -13.99 5.58
C VAL A 393 -10.81 -13.49 5.08
N ALA A 394 -9.77 -14.31 5.23
CA ALA A 394 -8.51 -14.12 4.53
C ALA A 394 -8.28 -15.30 3.58
N LYS A 395 -7.89 -15.00 2.35
CA LYS A 395 -7.53 -15.99 1.33
C LYS A 395 -6.07 -15.82 0.93
N TYR A 396 -5.38 -16.93 0.80
CA TYR A 396 -4.02 -16.99 0.26
C TYR A 396 -4.05 -17.75 -1.05
N VAL A 397 -3.54 -17.12 -2.11
CA VAL A 397 -3.36 -17.71 -3.43
C VAL A 397 -1.87 -17.70 -3.75
N GLN A 398 -1.29 -18.88 -3.92
CA GLN A 398 0.08 -19.00 -4.41
C GLN A 398 0.06 -19.11 -5.93
N VAL A 399 0.80 -18.22 -6.62
CA VAL A 399 0.87 -18.21 -8.08
C VAL A 399 2.20 -18.75 -8.61
N GLU A 400 2.14 -19.44 -9.75
CA GLU A 400 3.32 -19.92 -10.49
C GLU A 400 4.04 -18.76 -11.16
N SER A 401 4.77 -17.98 -10.37
CA SER A 401 5.59 -16.86 -10.80
C SER A 401 6.75 -16.64 -9.83
N ASP A 402 7.52 -15.59 -10.10
CA ASP A 402 8.54 -15.09 -9.18
C ASP A 402 8.25 -13.65 -8.74
N HIS A 403 8.93 -13.22 -7.67
CA HIS A 403 8.73 -11.90 -7.08
C HIS A 403 8.80 -10.78 -8.11
N TRP A 404 9.72 -10.88 -9.08
CA TRP A 404 10.01 -9.81 -10.05
C TRP A 404 9.03 -9.79 -11.21
N ASN A 405 8.52 -10.95 -11.63
CA ASN A 405 7.68 -11.12 -12.80
C ASN A 405 6.18 -11.26 -12.49
N VAL A 406 5.80 -11.44 -11.22
CA VAL A 406 4.41 -11.70 -10.80
C VAL A 406 3.44 -10.66 -11.31
N LEU A 407 3.82 -9.37 -11.29
CA LEU A 407 2.98 -8.25 -11.70
C LEU A 407 2.53 -8.28 -13.16
N SER A 408 3.28 -8.96 -14.03
CA SER A 408 2.94 -9.15 -15.46
C SER A 408 2.52 -10.57 -15.79
N SER A 409 2.42 -11.45 -14.78
CA SER A 409 2.15 -12.86 -14.98
C SER A 409 0.67 -13.12 -15.28
N THR A 410 0.41 -14.06 -16.19
CA THR A 410 -0.95 -14.57 -16.43
C THR A 410 -1.52 -15.23 -15.17
N ALA A 411 -0.66 -15.83 -14.33
CA ALA A 411 -1.07 -16.47 -13.08
C ALA A 411 -1.66 -15.46 -12.09
N LEU A 412 -1.02 -14.29 -11.91
CA LEU A 412 -1.59 -13.19 -11.12
C LEU A 412 -2.91 -12.71 -11.71
N ARG A 413 -2.96 -12.49 -13.04
CA ARG A 413 -4.19 -12.02 -13.69
C ARG A 413 -5.36 -12.97 -13.44
N ASN A 414 -5.14 -14.28 -13.61
CA ASN A 414 -6.18 -15.28 -13.40
C ASN A 414 -6.62 -15.33 -11.94
N ALA A 415 -5.69 -15.29 -10.99
CA ALA A 415 -6.01 -15.22 -9.57
C ALA A 415 -6.85 -13.97 -9.22
N LEU A 416 -6.46 -12.80 -9.72
CA LEU A 416 -7.23 -11.58 -9.48
C LEU A 416 -8.61 -11.61 -10.14
N GLN A 417 -8.73 -12.19 -11.34
CA GLN A 417 -10.02 -12.33 -12.04
C GLN A 417 -11.01 -13.18 -11.23
N GLU A 418 -10.53 -14.24 -10.57
CA GLU A 418 -11.36 -15.13 -9.77
C GLU A 418 -11.70 -14.53 -8.39
N GLU A 419 -10.72 -13.90 -7.74
CA GLU A 419 -10.81 -13.57 -6.31
C GLU A 419 -11.21 -12.14 -6.00
N LEU A 420 -10.89 -11.18 -6.89
CA LEU A 420 -11.17 -9.77 -6.62
C LEU A 420 -12.67 -9.46 -6.45
N PRO A 421 -13.60 -10.04 -7.23
CA PRO A 421 -15.03 -9.83 -7.00
C PRO A 421 -15.51 -10.37 -5.64
N GLN A 422 -14.96 -11.50 -5.20
CA GLN A 422 -15.31 -12.14 -3.93
C GLN A 422 -14.89 -11.28 -2.73
N LEU A 423 -13.82 -10.49 -2.88
CA LEU A 423 -13.30 -9.63 -1.83
C LEU A 423 -14.29 -8.52 -1.42
N VAL A 424 -15.13 -8.09 -2.37
CA VAL A 424 -16.13 -7.03 -2.17
C VAL A 424 -17.52 -7.61 -1.96
N GLY A 425 -17.81 -8.73 -2.62
CA GLY A 425 -19.10 -9.41 -2.61
C GLY A 425 -19.38 -10.23 -1.35
N ALA A 426 -18.39 -10.42 -0.46
CA ALA A 426 -18.58 -11.00 0.86
C ALA A 426 -19.40 -10.07 1.78
N LYS A 427 -20.65 -9.78 1.39
CA LYS A 427 -21.64 -9.33 2.36
C LYS A 427 -21.76 -10.45 3.39
N ASN A 428 -21.55 -10.10 4.66
CA ASN A 428 -21.77 -11.01 5.77
C ASN A 428 -23.13 -11.69 5.55
N PRO A 429 -23.21 -13.04 5.54
CA PRO A 429 -24.50 -13.69 5.62
C PRO A 429 -25.14 -13.24 6.94
N ASP A 430 -26.21 -12.46 6.84
CA ASP A 430 -26.99 -11.95 7.97
C ASP A 430 -27.46 -13.06 8.91
#